data_AF-A0A9D8P395-F1
#
_entry.id   AF-A0A9D8P395-F1
#
_cell.length_a   1.000
_cell.length_b   1.000
_cell.length_c   1.000
_cell.angle_alpha   90.00
_cell.angle_beta   90.00
_cell.angle_gamma   90.00
#
_symmetry.space_group_name_H-M   'P 1'
#
loop_
_entity.id
_entity.type
_entity.pdbx_description
1 polymer ?
#
loop_
_entity_poly.entity_id
_entity_poly.type
_entity_poly.pdbx_seq_one_letter_code
_entity_poly.pdbx_strand_id
1 'polypeptide(L)'
;MISQIPVIPEKLYFTIGEVSKLINTPTHSIRYWEKEDARNRYGVIKTKRSKENDRRVYARDVVLTLFQLKTLIADHEHTVPGALKLLSANRRPKILKPSESRFVATLKMVETKIERILIAIQN
;
A
#
# COMPACT_ATOMS: atom_id res chain seq x y z
N MET A 1 -11.22 9.61 -8.96
CA MET A 1 -10.21 9.44 -10.03
C MET A 1 -9.41 8.20 -9.69
N ILE A 2 -9.18 7.29 -10.64
CA ILE A 2 -8.47 6.03 -10.37
C ILE A 2 -7.02 6.36 -9.98
N SER A 3 -6.66 6.09 -8.72
CA SER A 3 -5.32 6.31 -8.18
C SER A 3 -4.35 5.33 -8.86
N GLN A 4 -3.67 5.78 -9.93
CA GLN A 4 -2.68 4.98 -10.65
C GLN A 4 -1.54 4.58 -9.71
N ILE A 5 -1.20 3.29 -9.66
CA ILE A 5 -0.10 2.77 -8.83
C ILE A 5 1.19 3.51 -9.23
N PRO A 6 1.94 4.11 -8.28
CA PRO A 6 3.14 4.84 -8.61
C PRO A 6 4.18 3.87 -9.19
N VAL A 7 4.74 4.22 -10.35
CA VAL A 7 5.91 3.52 -10.90
C VAL A 7 7.10 3.88 -10.00
N ILE A 8 7.44 2.99 -9.08
CA ILE A 8 8.55 3.20 -8.13
C ILE A 8 9.86 2.72 -8.80
N PRO A 9 10.86 3.61 -9.01
CA PRO A 9 12.16 3.26 -9.60
C PRO A 9 12.85 2.14 -8.83
N GLU A 10 13.79 1.38 -9.43
CA GLU A 10 14.62 0.31 -8.80
C GLU A 10 15.60 0.79 -7.70
N LYS A 11 15.18 1.76 -6.89
CA LYS A 11 15.88 2.24 -5.71
C LYS A 11 15.32 1.56 -4.46
N LEU A 12 16.18 1.25 -3.49
CA LEU A 12 15.80 0.60 -2.23
C LEU A 12 15.22 1.57 -1.20
N TYR A 13 15.77 2.78 -1.15
CA TYR A 13 15.47 3.78 -0.14
C TYR A 13 15.22 5.15 -0.76
N PHE A 14 14.19 5.82 -0.28
CA PHE A 14 13.74 7.12 -0.77
C PHE A 14 13.82 8.14 0.35
N THR A 15 14.18 9.38 0.05
CA THR A 15 14.06 10.51 0.98
C THR A 15 12.62 11.01 1.01
N ILE A 16 12.24 11.77 2.05
CA ILE A 16 10.86 12.29 2.15
C ILE A 16 10.47 13.17 0.94
N GLY A 17 11.43 13.88 0.35
CA GLY A 17 11.20 14.69 -0.85
C GLY A 17 10.95 13.84 -2.10
N GLU A 18 11.65 12.71 -2.23
CA GLU A 18 11.39 11.74 -3.30
C GLU A 18 10.03 11.07 -3.11
N VAL A 19 9.69 10.65 -1.89
CA VAL A 19 8.38 10.06 -1.58
C VAL A 19 7.25 11.03 -1.89
N SER A 20 7.37 12.29 -1.48
CA SER A 20 6.42 13.37 -1.77
C SER A 20 6.08 13.46 -3.26
N LYS A 21 7.11 13.43 -4.12
CA LYS A 21 6.94 13.43 -5.58
C LYS A 21 6.29 12.14 -6.09
N LEU A 22 6.73 10.97 -5.61
CA LEU A 22 6.25 9.67 -6.06
C LEU A 22 4.75 9.46 -5.80
N ILE A 23 4.27 9.87 -4.64
CA ILE A 23 2.86 9.69 -4.26
C ILE A 23 2.02 10.94 -4.48
N ASN A 24 2.61 12.03 -5.00
CA ASN A 24 2.00 13.34 -5.17
C ASN A 24 1.29 13.83 -3.89
N THR A 25 2.04 13.90 -2.79
CA THR A 25 1.56 14.35 -1.47
C THR A 25 2.58 15.27 -0.84
N PRO A 26 2.18 16.45 -0.31
CA PRO A 26 3.10 17.37 0.34
C PRO A 26 3.90 16.72 1.48
N THR A 27 5.18 17.07 1.57
CA THR A 27 6.10 16.61 2.62
C THR A 27 5.55 16.81 4.03
N HIS A 28 4.85 17.92 4.29
CA HIS A 28 4.27 18.20 5.60
C HIS A 28 3.15 17.23 5.98
N SER A 29 2.35 16.77 5.01
CA SER A 29 1.31 15.76 5.24
C SER A 29 1.94 14.41 5.60
N ILE A 30 3.00 14.01 4.90
CA ILE A 30 3.74 12.76 5.22
C ILE A 30 4.33 12.84 6.64
N ARG A 31 4.92 13.97 7.02
CA ARG A 31 5.42 14.19 8.39
C ARG A 31 4.31 14.14 9.44
N TYR A 32 3.13 14.68 9.11
CA TYR A 32 1.97 14.60 9.98
C TYR A 32 1.52 13.14 10.16
N TRP A 33 1.45 12.37 9.08
CA TRP A 33 1.10 10.95 9.13
C TRP A 33 2.09 10.14 9.98
N GLU A 34 3.41 10.40 9.88
CA GLU A 34 4.42 9.80 10.77
C GLU A 34 4.15 10.11 12.24
N LYS A 35 3.81 11.37 12.56
CA LYS A 35 3.48 11.76 13.93
C LYS A 35 2.24 11.02 14.43
N GLU A 36 1.20 10.89 13.60
CA GLU A 36 0.00 10.14 13.96
C GLU A 36 0.28 8.64 14.12
N ASP A 37 1.10 8.03 13.26
CA ASP A 37 1.52 6.63 13.37
C ASP A 37 2.26 6.36 14.69
N ALA A 38 3.19 7.26 15.05
CA ALA A 38 3.94 7.17 16.29
C ALA A 38 3.07 7.44 17.53
N ARG A 39 2.24 8.49 17.51
CA ARG A 39 1.35 8.87 18.63
C ARG A 39 0.38 7.74 18.97
N ASN A 40 -0.23 7.14 17.95
CA ASN A 40 -1.21 6.07 18.12
C ASN A 40 -0.59 4.67 18.13
N ARG A 41 0.74 4.57 17.98
CA ARG A 41 1.53 3.33 18.04
C ARG A 41 1.10 2.26 17.03
N TYR A 42 0.73 2.67 15.82
CA TYR A 42 0.36 1.73 14.75
C TYR A 42 1.59 1.06 14.12
N GLY A 43 2.71 1.79 14.04
CA GLY A 43 4.00 1.27 13.59
C GLY A 43 4.05 0.86 12.12
N VAL A 44 3.22 1.48 11.28
CA VAL A 44 3.13 1.16 9.84
C VAL A 44 4.07 2.00 8.98
N ILE A 45 4.48 3.19 9.45
CA ILE A 45 5.40 4.09 8.74
C ILE A 45 6.78 4.02 9.40
N LYS A 46 7.57 3.03 8.99
CA LYS A 46 8.94 2.86 9.50
C LYS A 46 9.94 3.59 8.63
N THR A 47 10.79 4.41 9.25
CA THR A 47 11.93 5.04 8.57
C THR A 47 13.24 4.43 9.05
N LYS A 48 14.25 4.44 8.19
CA LYS A 48 15.63 4.14 8.57
C LYS A 48 16.46 5.42 8.51
N ARG A 49 17.61 5.39 9.19
CA ARG A 49 18.65 6.40 9.02
C ARG A 49 19.61 5.95 7.94
N SER A 50 19.90 6.85 6.99
CA SER A 50 20.93 6.62 5.98
C SER A 50 22.30 6.58 6.65
N LYS A 51 23.15 5.64 6.24
CA LYS A 51 24.52 5.52 6.77
C LYS A 51 25.43 6.68 6.34
N GLU A 52 25.10 7.34 5.23
CA GLU A 52 25.96 8.35 4.61
C GLU A 52 25.79 9.75 5.22
N ASN A 53 24.58 10.10 5.62
CA ASN A 53 24.25 11.48 6.01
C ASN A 53 23.20 11.60 7.12
N ASP A 54 22.92 10.50 7.83
CA ASP A 54 21.91 10.38 8.90
C ASP A 54 20.49 10.88 8.50
N ARG A 55 20.21 11.01 7.20
CA ARG A 55 18.88 11.44 6.74
C ARG A 55 17.88 10.30 6.89
N ARG A 56 16.63 10.66 7.20
CA ARG A 56 15.51 9.71 7.21
C ARG A 56 15.21 9.23 5.80
N VAL A 57 15.14 7.91 5.65
CA VAL A 57 14.79 7.25 4.39
C VAL A 57 13.70 6.21 4.57
N TYR A 58 12.88 6.05 3.54
CA TYR A 58 11.74 5.13 3.47
C TYR A 58 12.11 3.99 2.54
N ALA A 59 11.91 2.76 2.99
CA ALA A 59 12.01 1.61 2.11
C ALA A 59 10.84 1.57 1.12
N ARG A 60 11.00 0.89 -0.01
CA ARG A 60 9.97 0.77 -1.05
C ARG A 60 8.60 0.34 -0.50
N ASP A 61 8.55 -0.66 0.38
CA ASP A 61 7.31 -1.16 1.00
C ASP A 61 6.60 -0.08 1.83
N VAL A 62 7.36 0.79 2.49
CA VAL A 62 6.84 1.94 3.24
C VAL A 62 6.31 3.01 2.29
N VAL A 63 6.96 3.24 1.14
CA VAL A 63 6.43 4.15 0.10
C VAL A 63 5.07 3.66 -0.42
N LEU A 64 4.94 2.36 -0.67
CA LEU A 64 3.66 1.76 -1.05
C LEU A 64 2.60 1.89 0.05
N THR A 65 2.99 1.73 1.31
CA THR A 65 2.09 1.93 2.46
C THR A 65 1.59 3.37 2.53
N LEU A 66 2.46 4.36 2.29
CA LEU A 66 2.09 5.77 2.26
C LEU A 66 1.16 6.10 1.09
N PHE A 67 1.34 5.44 -0.07
CA PHE A 67 0.43 5.55 -1.20
C PHE A 67 -0.96 4.96 -0.88
N GLN A 68 -1.01 3.80 -0.23
CA GLN A 68 -2.26 3.21 0.24
C GLN A 68 -2.96 4.11 1.25
N LEU A 69 -2.21 4.69 2.20
CA LEU A 69 -2.74 5.65 3.16
C LEU A 69 -3.38 6.86 2.47
N LYS A 70 -2.70 7.45 1.48
CA LYS A 70 -3.25 8.53 0.67
C LYS A 70 -4.59 8.14 0.05
N THR A 71 -4.64 6.95 -0.57
CA THR A 71 -5.83 6.44 -1.26
C THR A 71 -6.99 6.24 -0.28
N LEU A 72 -6.71 5.70 0.91
CA LEU A 72 -7.71 5.54 1.98
C LEU A 72 -8.29 6.87 2.47
N ILE A 73 -7.46 7.92 2.55
CA ILE A 73 -7.91 9.24 2.97
C ILE A 73 -8.74 9.92 1.87
N ALA A 74 -8.30 9.83 0.62
CA ALA A 74 -8.90 10.53 -0.50
C ALA A 74 -10.18 9.87 -1.04
N ASP A 75 -10.17 8.55 -1.20
CA ASP A 75 -11.25 7.81 -1.89
C ASP A 75 -12.30 7.22 -0.92
N HIS A 76 -11.94 7.06 0.35
CA HIS A 76 -12.79 6.40 1.35
C HIS A 76 -13.12 7.29 2.55
N GLU A 77 -12.83 8.59 2.47
CA GLU A 77 -13.12 9.61 3.50
C GLU A 77 -12.64 9.24 4.91
N HIS A 78 -11.60 8.42 5.02
CA HIS A 78 -11.04 8.05 6.31
C HIS A 78 -10.21 9.19 6.90
N THR A 79 -10.31 9.36 8.23
CA THR A 79 -9.34 10.18 8.96
C THR A 79 -7.96 9.50 8.94
N VAL A 80 -6.89 10.29 9.07
CA VAL A 80 -5.52 9.76 9.11
C VAL A 80 -5.36 8.65 10.16
N PRO A 81 -5.81 8.81 11.43
CA PRO A 81 -5.73 7.73 12.40
C PRO A 81 -6.55 6.49 12.02
N GLY A 82 -7.74 6.69 11.44
CA GLY A 82 -8.59 5.59 10.97
C GLY A 82 -7.92 4.76 9.87
N ALA A 83 -7.36 5.43 8.86
CA ALA A 83 -6.65 4.77 7.77
C ALA A 83 -5.37 4.06 8.26
N LEU A 84 -4.59 4.69 9.14
CA LEU A 84 -3.41 4.05 9.76
C LEU A 84 -3.78 2.80 10.56
N LYS A 85 -4.88 2.84 11.33
CA LYS A 85 -5.39 1.69 12.07
C LYS A 85 -5.72 0.52 11.12
N LEU A 86 -6.43 0.79 10.02
CA LEU A 86 -6.75 -0.22 9.01
C LEU A 86 -5.49 -0.84 8.39
N LEU A 87 -4.51 -0.01 8.03
CA LEU A 87 -3.23 -0.50 7.50
C LEU A 87 -2.45 -1.33 8.53
N SER A 88 -2.52 -0.98 9.81
CA SER A 88 -1.85 -1.76 10.88
C SER A 88 -2.49 -3.13 11.08
N ALA A 89 -3.82 -3.20 10.95
CA ALA A 89 -4.58 -4.45 11.06
C ALA A 89 -4.28 -5.38 9.88
N ASN A 90 -4.07 -4.82 8.68
CA ASN A 90 -3.74 -5.57 7.46
C ASN A 90 -2.25 -5.93 7.35
N ARG A 91 -1.34 -5.22 8.06
CA ARG A 91 0.09 -5.56 8.16
C ARG A 91 0.38 -6.76 9.05
N ARG A 92 -0.51 -7.09 9.99
CA ARG A 92 -0.48 -8.43 10.58
C ARG A 92 -0.83 -9.37 9.44
N PRO A 93 0.00 -10.37 9.10
CA PRO A 93 -0.47 -11.43 8.23
C PRO A 93 -1.70 -11.99 8.92
N LYS A 94 -2.87 -11.63 8.39
CA LYS A 94 -4.02 -12.51 8.45
C LYS A 94 -3.47 -13.74 7.75
N ILE A 95 -2.97 -14.70 8.51
CA ILE A 95 -3.05 -16.09 8.11
C ILE A 95 -4.55 -16.39 8.11
N LEU A 96 -5.28 -15.77 7.17
CA LEU A 96 -6.37 -16.42 6.52
C LEU A 96 -5.64 -17.55 5.83
N LYS A 97 -5.55 -18.72 6.49
CA LYS A 97 -5.51 -19.95 5.71
C LYS A 97 -6.72 -19.77 4.79
N PRO A 98 -6.54 -19.60 3.47
CA PRO A 98 -7.68 -19.76 2.61
C PRO A 98 -8.26 -21.10 3.04
N SER A 99 -9.55 -21.19 3.34
CA SER A 99 -10.13 -22.51 3.26
C SER A 99 -9.77 -22.97 1.85
N GLU A 100 -9.02 -24.05 1.75
CA GLU A 100 -8.47 -24.54 0.48
C GLU A 100 -9.59 -24.56 -0.59
N SER A 101 -10.79 -24.88 -0.12
CA SER A 101 -12.08 -24.75 -0.79
C SER A 101 -12.36 -23.38 -1.45
N ARG A 102 -12.19 -22.22 -0.78
CA ARG A 102 -12.50 -20.90 -1.37
C ARG A 102 -11.47 -20.48 -2.42
N PHE A 103 -10.20 -20.79 -2.20
CA PHE A 103 -9.15 -20.50 -3.19
C PHE A 103 -9.33 -21.34 -4.45
N VAL A 104 -9.52 -22.65 -4.28
CA VAL A 104 -9.82 -23.59 -5.37
C VAL A 104 -11.11 -23.21 -6.10
N ALA A 105 -12.17 -22.81 -5.39
CA ALA A 105 -13.42 -22.36 -6.02
C ALA A 105 -13.22 -21.07 -6.84
N THR A 106 -12.42 -20.13 -6.35
CA THR A 106 -12.13 -18.89 -7.08
C THR A 106 -11.32 -19.17 -8.33
N LEU A 107 -10.31 -20.04 -8.25
CA LEU A 107 -9.51 -20.45 -9.42
C LEU A 107 -10.37 -21.16 -10.47
N LYS A 108 -11.20 -22.12 -10.06
CA LYS A 108 -12.15 -22.80 -10.96
C LYS A 108 -13.10 -21.81 -11.64
N MET A 109 -13.62 -20.83 -10.90
CA MET A 109 -14.52 -19.83 -11.48
C MET A 109 -13.81 -18.95 -12.53
N VAL A 110 -12.54 -18.61 -12.30
CA VAL A 110 -11.73 -17.85 -13.28
C VAL A 110 -11.44 -18.70 -14.52
N GLU A 111 -11.07 -19.97 -14.34
CA GLU A 111 -10.82 -20.93 -15.43
C GLU A 111 -12.07 -21.08 -16.32
N THR A 112 -13.23 -21.35 -15.74
CA THR A 112 -14.49 -21.47 -16.50
C THR A 112 -14.87 -20.17 -17.24
N LYS A 113 -14.57 -19.00 -16.66
CA LYS A 113 -14.81 -17.73 -17.36
C LYS A 113 -13.89 -17.55 -18.55
N ILE A 114 -12.62 -17.94 -18.43
CA ILE A 114 -11.65 -17.88 -19.53
C ILE A 114 -12.08 -18.83 -20.65
N GLU A 115 -12.45 -20.08 -20.32
CA GLU A 115 -12.93 -21.05 -21.31
C GLU A 115 -14.15 -20.53 -22.09
N ARG A 116 -15.13 -19.93 -21.38
CA ARG A 116 -16.29 -19.32 -22.03
C ARG A 116 -15.93 -18.19 -22.98
N ILE A 117 -14.96 -17.36 -22.61
CA ILE A 117 -14.47 -16.26 -23.45
C ILE A 117 -13.74 -16.82 -24.68
N LEU A 118 -12.90 -17.86 -24.51
CA LEU A 118 -12.20 -18.50 -25.62
C LEU A 118 -13.17 -19.13 -26.62
N ILE A 119 -14.20 -19.83 -26.15
CA ILE A 119 -15.25 -20.40 -27.00
C ILE A 119 -16.00 -19.29 -27.74
N ALA A 120 -16.31 -18.17 -27.06
CA ALA A 120 -17.02 -17.04 -27.67
C ALA A 120 -16.19 -16.28 -28.73
N ILE A 121 -14.87 -16.43 -28.75
CA ILE A 121 -13.96 -15.81 -29.73
C ILE A 121 -13.72 -16.74 -30.94
N GLN A 122 -14.02 -18.04 -30.83
CA GLN A 122 -13.84 -19.04 -31.89
C GLN A 122 -15.07 -19.24 -32.80
N ASN A 123 -16.14 -18.48 -32.58
CA ASN A 123 -17.37 -18.41 -33.40
C ASN A 123 -17.51 -17.00 -34.00
#